data_AF-A0AAN8SXW7-F1
#
_entry.id   AF-A0AAN8SXW7-F1
#
_cell.length_a   1.000
_cell.length_b   1.000
_cell.length_c   1.000
_cell.angle_alpha   90.00
_cell.angle_beta   90.00
_cell.angle_gamma   90.00
#
_symmetry.space_group_name_H-M   'P 1'
#
loop_
_entity.id
_entity.type
_entity.pdbx_description
1 polymer ?
#
loop_
_entity_poly.entity_id
_entity_poly.type
_entity_poly.pdbx_seq_one_letter_code
_entity_poly.pdbx_strand_id
1 'polypeptide(L)'
;MEKREGEETENGTTQEKGSICGFDSLYHLFQTSLSPRLFQEVNRILLGLNCGKKLESIALPLPAKALSANHDFDLQAFSFSADKESLREPRIVRVGLIQNSVALPTTEPFLNQREAIFQKLIPMIDAAGSSGVNIICLQEAWTMPFAFCTREKRWCEFAEEIDGESTKFLQQLAQKYNMVIISPILERDVNHGETLWNTAVIIGNHGNIIGKHRKNHIPRVGDFNESTYYMEGNTGHPVFETAYGKIAVNICYGRHHPLNWLAFGLNGADIVFNPSATVGELSEPMWPIEARNAAIANSYFVGSINRVGTEVFPNPFTSGDGKPQHADFGHFYGSSHFSAPDASCTPSLARHKDGLLISDMDLNLCRQLKDKWGFRMTARYDVYADLLARYVKQDFEPQVISDPLLHKSA
;
A
#
# COMPACT_ATOMS: atom_id res chain seq x y z
N MET A 1 -55.88 31.34 -0.55
CA MET A 1 -55.08 30.17 -1.01
C MET A 1 -53.72 30.70 -1.42
N GLU A 2 -52.86 30.86 -0.42
CA GLU A 2 -51.46 31.28 -0.59
C GLU A 2 -50.64 30.05 -1.00
N LYS A 3 -49.92 30.13 -2.12
CA LYS A 3 -48.78 29.26 -2.39
C LYS A 3 -47.53 30.07 -2.04
N ARG A 4 -46.85 29.68 -0.97
CA ARG A 4 -45.51 30.16 -0.66
C ARG A 4 -44.52 29.37 -1.50
N GLU A 5 -43.77 30.09 -2.32
CA GLU A 5 -42.50 29.64 -2.89
C GLU A 5 -41.52 29.47 -1.74
N GLY A 6 -40.94 28.27 -1.63
CA GLY A 6 -39.79 28.00 -0.78
C GLY A 6 -38.57 27.91 -1.70
N GLU A 7 -37.73 28.94 -1.66
CA GLU A 7 -36.36 28.90 -2.17
C GLU A 7 -35.56 27.93 -1.28
N GLU A 8 -35.20 26.76 -1.83
CA GLU A 8 -34.10 25.97 -1.28
C GLU A 8 -32.80 26.65 -1.71
N THR A 9 -32.16 27.29 -0.73
CA THR A 9 -30.80 27.79 -0.84
C THR A 9 -29.85 26.59 -0.81
N GLU A 10 -29.36 26.17 -1.99
CA GLU A 10 -28.18 25.33 -2.11
C GLU A 10 -26.98 26.09 -1.52
N ASN A 11 -26.68 25.83 -0.25
CA ASN A 11 -25.39 26.20 0.33
C ASN A 11 -24.31 25.34 -0.34
N GLY A 12 -23.68 25.92 -1.37
CA GLY A 12 -22.47 25.41 -1.99
C GLY A 12 -21.30 25.43 -1.02
N THR A 13 -21.13 24.35 -0.25
CA THR A 13 -19.81 23.90 0.15
C THR A 13 -19.24 23.12 -1.03
N THR A 14 -18.21 23.66 -1.68
CA THR A 14 -17.40 22.93 -2.66
C THR A 14 -16.87 21.66 -2.01
N GLN A 15 -17.55 20.54 -2.24
CA GLN A 15 -17.12 19.23 -1.76
C GLN A 15 -15.76 18.93 -2.40
N GLU A 16 -14.69 18.87 -1.59
CA GLU A 16 -13.35 18.58 -2.10
C GLU A 16 -13.38 17.26 -2.86
N LYS A 17 -12.91 17.29 -4.12
CA LYS A 17 -12.98 16.16 -5.05
C LYS A 17 -12.18 14.98 -4.48
N GLY A 18 -12.87 13.89 -4.13
CA GLY A 18 -12.26 12.72 -3.47
C GLY A 18 -12.52 12.60 -1.97
N SER A 19 -13.18 13.57 -1.33
CA SER A 19 -13.65 13.45 0.06
C SER A 19 -14.84 12.50 0.20
N ILE A 20 -15.07 11.94 1.40
CA ILE A 20 -16.28 11.18 1.74
C ILE A 20 -17.29 12.16 2.35
N CYS A 21 -18.25 12.65 1.56
CA CYS A 21 -19.24 13.62 2.05
C CYS A 21 -18.62 14.83 2.78
N GLY A 22 -17.48 15.34 2.28
CA GLY A 22 -16.74 16.45 2.90
C GLY A 22 -15.74 16.05 3.98
N PHE A 23 -15.58 14.75 4.30
CA PHE A 23 -14.60 14.25 5.25
C PHE A 23 -13.36 13.66 4.57
N ASP A 24 -12.19 13.95 5.14
CA ASP A 24 -10.89 13.48 4.64
C ASP A 24 -10.73 11.94 4.72
N SER A 25 -11.34 11.31 5.72
CA SER A 25 -11.27 9.86 5.95
C SER A 25 -12.54 9.33 6.62
N LEU A 26 -12.74 8.01 6.52
CA LEU A 26 -13.84 7.31 7.20
C LEU A 26 -13.75 7.46 8.73
N TYR A 27 -12.54 7.48 9.27
CA TYR A 27 -12.31 7.68 10.70
C TYR A 27 -12.78 9.06 11.16
N HIS A 28 -12.45 10.12 10.41
CA HIS A 28 -12.89 11.48 10.74
C HIS A 28 -14.41 11.63 10.63
N LEU A 29 -15.04 11.01 9.62
CA LEU A 29 -16.50 10.94 9.52
C LEU A 29 -17.11 10.33 10.79
N PHE A 30 -16.66 9.14 11.20
CA PHE A 30 -17.22 8.50 12.39
C PHE A 30 -16.93 9.27 13.68
N GLN A 31 -15.75 9.86 13.82
CA GLN A 31 -15.36 10.61 15.00
C GLN A 31 -16.26 11.83 15.23
N THR A 32 -16.61 12.52 14.14
CA THR A 32 -17.41 13.74 14.19
C THR A 32 -18.91 13.44 14.25
N SER A 33 -19.36 12.33 13.67
CA SER A 33 -20.79 12.00 13.57
C SER A 33 -21.34 11.12 14.69
N LEU A 34 -20.49 10.41 15.45
CA LEU A 34 -20.93 9.47 16.49
C LEU A 34 -20.68 10.00 17.91
N SER A 35 -21.50 9.57 18.87
CA SER A 35 -21.20 9.83 20.29
C SER A 35 -19.91 9.13 20.72
N PRO A 36 -19.17 9.63 21.72
CA PRO A 36 -17.89 9.05 22.13
C PRO A 36 -17.96 7.54 22.46
N ARG A 37 -19.08 7.10 23.06
CA ARG A 37 -19.33 5.69 23.37
C ARG A 37 -19.54 4.85 22.11
N LEU A 38 -20.35 5.33 21.17
CA LEU A 38 -20.61 4.61 19.91
C LEU A 38 -19.35 4.57 19.04
N PHE A 39 -18.63 5.69 18.93
CA PHE A 39 -17.36 5.76 18.21
C PHE A 39 -16.34 4.74 18.74
N GLN A 40 -16.26 4.60 20.06
CA GLN A 40 -15.40 3.58 20.68
C GLN A 40 -15.78 2.15 20.29
N GLU A 41 -17.07 1.80 20.30
CA GLU A 41 -17.50 0.45 19.91
C GLU A 41 -17.32 0.19 18.41
N VAL A 42 -17.60 1.19 17.58
CA VAL A 42 -17.36 1.11 16.13
C VAL A 42 -15.87 0.90 15.86
N ASN A 43 -14.98 1.68 16.47
CA ASN A 43 -13.54 1.52 16.31
C ASN A 43 -13.03 0.17 16.83
N ARG A 44 -13.58 -0.35 17.93
CA ARG A 44 -13.20 -1.67 18.43
C ARG A 44 -13.44 -2.77 17.39
N ILE A 45 -14.52 -2.67 16.61
CA ILE A 45 -14.89 -3.65 15.59
C ILE A 45 -14.13 -3.37 14.28
N LEU A 46 -14.11 -2.11 13.83
CA LEU A 46 -13.54 -1.73 12.53
C LEU A 46 -12.03 -1.63 12.54
N LEU A 47 -11.41 -1.10 13.60
CA LEU A 47 -9.96 -0.96 13.70
C LEU A 47 -9.31 -2.00 14.60
N GLY A 48 -10.07 -2.66 15.48
CA GLY A 48 -9.53 -3.64 16.43
C GLY A 48 -8.89 -2.98 17.66
N LEU A 49 -8.26 -3.81 18.50
CA LEU A 49 -7.57 -3.38 19.72
C LEU A 49 -6.16 -3.98 19.75
N ASN A 50 -5.15 -3.14 19.92
CA ASN A 50 -3.79 -3.60 20.10
C ASN A 50 -3.60 -4.11 21.53
N CYS A 51 -3.26 -5.39 21.70
CA CYS A 51 -3.08 -6.01 23.02
C CYS A 51 -4.26 -5.73 23.99
N GLY A 52 -5.49 -5.74 23.47
CA GLY A 52 -6.71 -5.48 24.24
C GLY A 52 -6.98 -4.01 24.59
N LYS A 53 -6.19 -3.07 24.08
CA LYS A 53 -6.34 -1.62 24.27
C LYS A 53 -6.53 -0.90 22.94
N LYS A 54 -7.04 0.33 23.00
CA LYS A 54 -7.08 1.19 21.81
C LYS A 54 -5.65 1.50 21.37
N LEU A 55 -5.45 1.62 20.06
CA LEU A 55 -4.18 2.05 19.50
C LEU A 55 -3.82 3.45 20.02
N GLU A 56 -2.57 3.64 20.45
CA GLU A 56 -2.11 4.90 21.02
C GLU A 56 -1.59 5.84 19.92
N SER A 57 -1.87 7.14 20.02
CA SER A 57 -1.27 8.15 19.13
C SER A 57 0.11 8.58 19.65
N ILE A 58 1.04 8.82 18.73
CA ILE A 58 2.40 9.27 19.05
C ILE A 58 2.50 10.79 18.87
N ALA A 59 3.11 11.46 19.86
CA ALA A 59 3.46 12.87 19.72
C ALA A 59 4.67 13.03 18.78
N LEU A 60 4.44 13.68 17.65
CA LEU A 60 5.50 13.98 16.68
C LEU A 60 6.28 15.26 17.03
N PRO A 61 7.57 15.33 16.68
CA PRO A 61 8.43 16.47 17.01
C PRO A 61 8.02 17.72 16.22
N LEU A 62 8.28 18.90 16.78
CA LEU A 62 7.91 20.19 16.18
C LEU A 62 8.44 20.39 14.74
N PRO A 63 9.68 20.01 14.39
CA PRO A 63 10.16 20.10 13.01
C PRO A 63 9.29 19.32 12.01
N ALA A 64 8.85 18.11 12.35
CA ALA A 64 8.01 17.31 11.47
C ALA A 64 6.62 17.94 11.28
N LYS A 65 6.02 18.46 12.37
CA LYS A 65 4.74 19.17 12.31
C LYS A 65 4.83 20.46 11.49
N ALA A 66 5.94 21.20 11.62
CA ALA A 66 6.18 22.40 10.83
C ALA A 66 6.32 22.09 9.34
N LEU A 67 7.03 21.02 8.97
CA LEU A 67 7.12 20.56 7.59
C LEU A 67 5.74 20.19 7.03
N SER A 68 4.95 19.41 7.77
CA SER A 68 3.57 19.07 7.39
C SER A 68 2.70 20.30 7.16
N ALA A 69 2.73 21.28 8.07
CA ALA A 69 1.97 22.52 7.92
C ALA A 69 2.45 23.39 6.75
N ASN A 70 3.76 23.51 6.54
CA ASN A 70 4.32 24.37 5.50
C ASN A 70 4.17 23.79 4.08
N HIS A 71 4.09 22.47 3.96
CA HIS A 71 4.00 21.75 2.68
C HIS A 71 2.64 21.04 2.47
N ASP A 72 1.67 21.30 3.34
CA ASP A 72 0.27 20.84 3.24
C ASP A 72 0.12 19.34 2.99
N PHE A 73 0.69 18.52 3.87
CA PHE A 73 0.50 17.07 3.86
C PHE A 73 -0.02 16.54 5.21
N ASP A 74 -0.88 15.53 5.15
CA ASP A 74 -1.43 14.86 6.34
C ASP A 74 -0.30 14.15 7.11
N LEU A 75 -0.31 14.25 8.42
CA LEU A 75 0.73 13.70 9.29
C LEU A 75 0.11 13.04 10.50
N GLN A 76 0.14 11.70 10.51
CA GLN A 76 -0.44 10.89 11.58
C GLN A 76 0.61 9.93 12.16
N ALA A 77 0.51 9.63 13.46
CA ALA A 77 1.41 8.68 14.09
C ALA A 77 0.76 7.85 15.20
N PHE A 78 1.05 6.54 15.22
CA PHE A 78 0.45 5.57 16.14
C PHE A 78 1.41 4.49 16.63
N SER A 79 1.14 3.84 17.76
CA SER A 79 2.00 2.81 18.33
C SER A 79 1.30 1.46 18.49
N PHE A 80 1.91 0.40 17.95
CA PHE A 80 1.58 -1.00 18.22
C PHE A 80 2.59 -1.59 19.21
N SER A 81 2.08 -2.01 20.36
CA SER A 81 2.84 -2.64 21.43
C SER A 81 2.74 -4.17 21.39
N ALA A 82 3.67 -4.83 22.07
CA ALA A 82 3.62 -6.25 22.41
C ALA A 82 3.64 -6.45 23.93
N ASP A 83 3.24 -7.64 24.39
CA ASP A 83 3.39 -7.99 25.81
C ASP A 83 4.88 -8.07 26.17
N LYS A 84 5.24 -7.73 27.41
CA LYS A 84 6.63 -7.81 27.86
C LYS A 84 7.11 -9.25 27.91
N GLU A 85 8.20 -9.56 27.21
CA GLU A 85 8.88 -10.86 27.31
C GLU A 85 9.94 -10.85 28.42
N SER A 86 10.16 -11.98 29.09
CA SER A 86 11.19 -12.10 30.14
C SER A 86 12.59 -12.40 29.60
N LEU A 87 12.68 -12.96 28.39
CA LEU A 87 13.94 -13.44 27.80
C LEU A 87 14.42 -12.57 26.63
N ARG A 88 13.64 -11.58 26.22
CA ARG A 88 13.91 -10.76 25.05
C ARG A 88 13.49 -9.34 25.31
N GLU A 89 14.33 -8.42 24.88
CA GLU A 89 13.99 -7.00 24.87
C GLU A 89 12.96 -6.70 23.78
N PRO A 90 12.16 -5.63 23.96
CA PRO A 90 11.29 -5.10 22.91
C PRO A 90 12.06 -4.83 21.62
N ARG A 91 11.49 -5.22 20.46
CA ARG A 91 12.08 -4.95 19.15
C ARG A 91 11.28 -3.83 18.48
N ILE A 92 11.39 -2.62 19.03
CA ILE A 92 10.66 -1.46 18.53
C ILE A 92 11.31 -0.94 17.25
N VAL A 93 10.51 -0.82 16.20
CA VAL A 93 10.89 -0.17 14.94
C VAL A 93 9.86 0.90 14.59
N ARG A 94 10.33 2.06 14.15
CA ARG A 94 9.48 3.14 13.63
C ARG A 94 9.40 3.06 12.12
N VAL A 95 8.20 2.92 11.58
CA VAL A 95 7.94 2.69 10.16
C VAL A 95 7.11 3.84 9.58
N GLY A 96 7.46 4.31 8.38
CA GLY A 96 6.75 5.37 7.66
C GLY A 96 6.15 4.89 6.33
N LEU A 97 4.96 5.38 6.01
CA LEU A 97 4.33 5.24 4.69
C LEU A 97 4.11 6.63 4.09
N ILE A 98 4.50 6.83 2.83
CA ILE A 98 4.18 8.06 2.10
C ILE A 98 3.19 7.76 0.97
N GLN A 99 2.09 8.51 0.96
CA GLN A 99 1.21 8.65 -0.20
C GLN A 99 1.32 10.07 -0.77
N ASN A 100 1.32 10.19 -2.09
CA ASN A 100 1.36 11.48 -2.76
C ASN A 100 0.72 11.44 -4.15
N SER A 101 0.30 12.59 -4.61
CA SER A 101 -0.12 12.87 -5.98
C SER A 101 1.09 13.29 -6.83
N VAL A 102 0.97 13.20 -8.15
CA VAL A 102 1.93 13.82 -9.07
C VAL A 102 2.01 15.34 -8.85
N ALA A 103 3.16 15.94 -9.12
CA ALA A 103 3.40 17.36 -8.83
C ALA A 103 3.14 18.28 -10.03
N LEU A 104 3.25 17.78 -11.26
CA LEU A 104 3.08 18.52 -12.50
C LEU A 104 2.09 17.82 -13.45
N PRO A 105 1.49 18.55 -14.41
CA PRO A 105 0.67 17.96 -15.46
C PRO A 105 1.42 16.89 -16.26
N THR A 106 0.71 15.87 -16.73
CA THR A 106 1.30 14.76 -17.50
C THR A 106 1.79 15.18 -18.90
N THR A 107 1.51 16.42 -19.32
CA THR A 107 1.97 17.06 -20.56
C THR A 107 3.36 17.68 -20.44
N GLU A 108 3.88 17.88 -19.22
CA GLU A 108 5.22 18.44 -19.02
C GLU A 108 6.33 17.47 -19.46
N PRO A 109 7.56 17.94 -19.71
CA PRO A 109 8.70 17.06 -19.96
C PRO A 109 8.89 16.03 -18.83
N PHE A 110 9.19 14.77 -19.18
CA PHE A 110 9.26 13.68 -18.19
C PHE A 110 10.29 13.93 -17.09
N LEU A 111 11.44 14.55 -17.42
CA LEU A 111 12.45 14.94 -16.44
C LEU A 111 11.86 15.92 -15.40
N ASN A 112 11.18 16.98 -15.85
CA ASN A 112 10.56 17.96 -14.96
C ASN A 112 9.50 17.30 -14.06
N GLN A 113 8.70 16.38 -14.61
CA GLN A 113 7.71 15.64 -13.81
C GLN A 113 8.37 14.84 -12.69
N ARG A 114 9.43 14.08 -13.01
CA ARG A 114 10.18 13.30 -12.02
C ARG A 114 10.83 14.19 -10.95
N GLU A 115 11.53 15.24 -11.37
CA GLU A 115 12.19 16.18 -10.45
C GLU A 115 11.17 16.86 -9.53
N ALA A 116 10.01 17.25 -10.04
CA ALA A 116 8.96 17.86 -9.23
C ALA A 116 8.40 16.88 -8.18
N ILE A 117 8.29 15.59 -8.50
CA ILE A 117 7.94 14.56 -7.51
C ILE A 117 9.04 14.42 -6.46
N PHE A 118 10.31 14.45 -6.85
CA PHE A 118 11.43 14.41 -5.90
C PHE A 118 11.34 15.58 -4.91
N GLN A 119 11.16 16.80 -5.42
CA GLN A 119 11.02 18.01 -4.58
C GLN A 119 9.80 17.93 -3.65
N LYS A 120 8.68 17.37 -4.12
CA LYS A 120 7.49 17.14 -3.30
C LYS A 120 7.74 16.15 -2.15
N LEU A 121 8.54 15.12 -2.38
CA LEU A 121 8.83 14.08 -1.37
C LEU A 121 9.88 14.47 -0.34
N ILE A 122 10.83 15.37 -0.67
CA ILE A 122 11.84 15.86 0.27
C ILE A 122 11.26 16.26 1.63
N PRO A 123 10.26 17.16 1.74
CA PRO A 123 9.72 17.57 3.05
C PRO A 123 9.06 16.42 3.81
N MET A 124 8.44 15.45 3.14
CA MET A 124 7.83 14.28 3.78
C MET A 124 8.91 13.32 4.31
N ILE A 125 9.96 13.05 3.52
CA ILE A 125 11.09 12.22 3.93
C ILE A 125 11.87 12.90 5.06
N ASP A 126 12.07 14.22 4.99
CA ASP A 126 12.71 15.00 6.05
C ASP A 126 11.88 15.02 7.34
N ALA A 127 10.55 15.05 7.25
CA ALA A 127 9.65 14.92 8.40
C ALA A 127 9.72 13.51 9.02
N ALA A 128 9.78 12.46 8.20
CA ALA A 128 9.98 11.08 8.65
C ALA A 128 11.34 10.92 9.35
N GLY A 129 12.42 11.42 8.74
CA GLY A 129 13.76 11.41 9.29
C GLY A 129 13.86 12.18 10.61
N SER A 130 13.27 13.38 10.67
CA SER A 130 13.18 14.18 11.91
C SER A 130 12.36 13.50 13.01
N SER A 131 11.47 12.58 12.62
CA SER A 131 10.67 11.76 13.53
C SER A 131 11.36 10.45 13.89
N GLY A 132 12.59 10.19 13.44
CA GLY A 132 13.33 8.96 13.76
C GLY A 132 12.77 7.70 13.10
N VAL A 133 12.12 7.84 11.94
CA VAL A 133 11.66 6.68 11.15
C VAL A 133 12.87 5.85 10.72
N ASN A 134 12.79 4.53 10.94
CA ASN A 134 13.83 3.57 10.61
C ASN A 134 13.62 2.92 9.24
N ILE A 135 12.37 2.70 8.83
CA ILE A 135 12.02 2.16 7.52
C ILE A 135 10.92 3.03 6.91
N ILE A 136 11.09 3.51 5.69
CA ILE A 136 10.05 4.24 4.96
C ILE A 136 9.76 3.57 3.62
N CYS A 137 8.49 3.52 3.24
CA CYS A 137 8.06 2.98 1.95
C CYS A 137 7.27 4.03 1.18
N LEU A 138 7.61 4.16 -0.11
CA LEU A 138 6.90 4.98 -1.08
C LEU A 138 5.83 4.15 -1.80
N GLN A 139 4.88 4.82 -2.45
CA GLN A 139 3.82 4.19 -3.24
C GLN A 139 4.33 3.54 -4.54
N GLU A 140 3.45 2.82 -5.24
CA GLU A 140 3.81 2.16 -6.51
C GLU A 140 4.14 3.18 -7.61
N ALA A 141 5.22 2.87 -8.36
CA ALA A 141 5.70 3.68 -9.49
C ALA A 141 5.77 5.17 -9.13
N TRP A 142 6.29 5.49 -7.94
CA TRP A 142 6.18 6.80 -7.33
C TRP A 142 6.80 7.92 -8.18
N THR A 143 7.76 7.59 -9.03
CA THR A 143 8.54 8.50 -9.88
C THR A 143 7.80 9.00 -11.13
N MET A 144 6.59 8.50 -11.39
CA MET A 144 5.84 8.80 -12.62
C MET A 144 4.32 8.90 -12.38
N PRO A 145 3.58 9.56 -13.29
CA PRO A 145 2.15 9.32 -13.44
C PRO A 145 1.89 7.83 -13.74
N PHE A 146 0.78 7.30 -13.29
CA PHE A 146 0.36 5.92 -13.52
C PHE A 146 -0.21 5.73 -14.94
N ALA A 147 0.63 5.99 -15.94
CA ALA A 147 0.26 6.14 -17.35
C ALA A 147 -0.13 4.82 -18.07
N PHE A 148 -0.17 3.70 -17.36
CA PHE A 148 -0.42 2.38 -17.95
C PHE A 148 -1.82 2.25 -18.57
N CYS A 149 -2.79 3.09 -18.20
CA CYS A 149 -4.10 3.17 -18.87
C CYS A 149 -4.01 3.55 -20.35
N THR A 150 -3.03 4.38 -20.71
CA THR A 150 -2.90 4.94 -22.05
C THR A 150 -2.43 3.88 -23.06
N ARG A 151 -1.71 2.86 -22.57
CA ARG A 151 -1.04 1.81 -23.37
C ARG A 151 0.05 2.34 -24.32
N GLU A 152 0.37 3.64 -24.25
CA GLU A 152 1.38 4.28 -25.08
C GLU A 152 2.80 3.97 -24.59
N LYS A 153 3.74 3.77 -25.52
CA LYS A 153 5.12 3.38 -25.20
C LYS A 153 6.06 4.55 -24.88
N ARG A 154 5.67 5.79 -25.16
CA ARG A 154 6.47 6.98 -24.80
C ARG A 154 6.77 7.05 -23.29
N TRP A 155 5.83 6.59 -22.46
CA TRP A 155 5.96 6.57 -21.00
C TRP A 155 7.07 5.64 -20.50
N CYS A 156 7.59 4.74 -21.36
CA CYS A 156 8.71 3.87 -21.04
C CYS A 156 10.04 4.63 -20.83
N GLU A 157 10.13 5.91 -21.17
CA GLU A 157 11.28 6.78 -20.82
C GLU A 157 11.40 7.04 -19.32
N PHE A 158 10.33 6.87 -18.53
CA PHE A 158 10.42 6.91 -17.07
C PHE A 158 11.18 5.71 -16.48
N ALA A 159 11.38 4.64 -17.27
CA ALA A 159 12.06 3.45 -16.80
C ALA A 159 13.55 3.71 -16.59
N GLU A 160 14.06 3.32 -15.42
CA GLU A 160 15.47 3.49 -15.05
C GLU A 160 16.09 2.16 -14.57
N GLU A 161 17.42 2.07 -14.58
CA GLU A 161 18.11 0.97 -13.91
C GLU A 161 17.88 1.03 -12.38
N ILE A 162 18.08 -0.08 -11.68
CA ILE A 162 17.85 -0.13 -10.23
C ILE A 162 18.78 0.79 -9.42
N ASP A 163 19.93 1.18 -9.97
CA ASP A 163 20.88 2.17 -9.46
C ASP A 163 20.80 3.50 -10.24
N GLY A 164 19.64 3.74 -10.86
CA GLY A 164 19.28 4.95 -11.58
C GLY A 164 19.16 6.19 -10.69
N GLU A 165 18.66 7.27 -11.29
CA GLU A 165 18.59 8.58 -10.65
C GLU A 165 17.73 8.58 -9.39
N SER A 166 16.55 7.93 -9.43
CA SER A 166 15.65 7.90 -8.27
C SER A 166 16.25 7.13 -7.10
N THR A 167 16.96 6.02 -7.36
CA THR A 167 17.71 5.32 -6.32
C THR A 167 18.83 6.19 -5.76
N LYS A 168 19.65 6.84 -6.59
CA LYS A 168 20.74 7.73 -6.14
C LYS A 168 20.26 8.90 -5.30
N PHE A 169 19.12 9.49 -5.66
CA PHE A 169 18.45 10.51 -4.87
C PHE A 169 18.09 9.98 -3.47
N LEU A 170 17.46 8.80 -3.40
CA LEU A 170 17.05 8.20 -2.13
C LEU A 170 18.23 7.66 -1.29
N GLN A 171 19.34 7.22 -1.90
CA GLN A 171 20.54 6.77 -1.17
C GLN A 171 21.10 7.88 -0.27
N GLN A 172 21.09 9.13 -0.74
CA GLN A 172 21.54 10.28 0.05
C GLN A 172 20.65 10.51 1.28
N LEU A 173 19.33 10.38 1.11
CA LEU A 173 18.36 10.54 2.19
C LEU A 173 18.40 9.36 3.17
N ALA A 174 18.58 8.14 2.67
CA ALA A 174 18.77 6.94 3.48
C ALA A 174 19.97 7.09 4.42
N GLN A 175 21.11 7.56 3.88
CA GLN A 175 22.32 7.82 4.67
C GLN A 175 22.15 8.99 5.64
N LYS A 176 21.57 10.12 5.19
CA LYS A 176 21.31 11.31 6.01
C LYS A 176 20.52 10.98 7.28
N TYR A 177 19.54 10.10 7.16
CA TYR A 177 18.62 9.77 8.25
C TYR A 177 18.86 8.41 8.90
N ASN A 178 19.88 7.65 8.46
CA ASN A 178 20.11 6.28 8.90
C ASN A 178 18.80 5.46 8.78
N MET A 179 18.20 5.46 7.59
CA MET A 179 16.86 4.94 7.34
C MET A 179 16.86 4.01 6.12
N VAL A 180 16.18 2.87 6.22
CA VAL A 180 15.91 1.99 5.09
C VAL A 180 14.80 2.61 4.24
N ILE A 181 14.97 2.67 2.92
CA ILE A 181 13.98 3.22 1.99
C ILE A 181 13.57 2.16 0.96
N ILE A 182 12.27 1.95 0.80
CA ILE A 182 11.68 1.08 -0.22
C ILE A 182 11.16 1.95 -1.37
N SER A 183 11.70 1.72 -2.57
CA SER A 183 11.46 2.53 -3.77
C SER A 183 10.84 1.71 -4.90
N PRO A 184 9.51 1.72 -5.07
CA PRO A 184 8.84 1.08 -6.21
C PRO A 184 8.92 1.92 -7.50
N ILE A 185 9.65 1.43 -8.50
CA ILE A 185 9.93 2.11 -9.77
C ILE A 185 9.55 1.25 -10.98
N LEU A 186 9.48 1.88 -12.15
CA LEU A 186 9.56 1.18 -13.43
C LEU A 186 11.05 0.92 -13.73
N GLU A 187 11.47 -0.35 -13.66
CA GLU A 187 12.84 -0.77 -13.91
C GLU A 187 13.05 -1.03 -15.42
N ARG A 188 14.20 -0.60 -15.95
CA ARG A 188 14.76 -1.05 -17.23
C ARG A 188 15.95 -1.96 -16.97
N ASP A 189 15.85 -3.23 -17.35
CA ASP A 189 16.92 -4.22 -17.14
C ASP A 189 17.87 -4.26 -18.34
N VAL A 190 18.92 -3.42 -18.31
CA VAL A 190 19.90 -3.30 -19.41
C VAL A 190 20.66 -4.61 -19.68
N ASN A 191 20.78 -5.48 -18.68
CA ASN A 191 21.49 -6.76 -18.81
C ASN A 191 20.63 -7.84 -19.48
N HIS A 192 19.31 -7.65 -19.55
CA HIS A 192 18.36 -8.61 -20.12
C HIS A 192 17.52 -7.95 -21.22
N GLY A 193 18.20 -7.36 -22.20
CA GLY A 193 17.57 -6.82 -23.41
C GLY A 193 16.71 -5.59 -23.15
N GLU A 194 17.04 -4.79 -22.14
CA GLU A 194 16.30 -3.58 -21.74
C GLU A 194 14.83 -3.84 -21.39
N THR A 195 14.52 -5.06 -20.96
CA THR A 195 13.17 -5.48 -20.56
C THR A 195 12.68 -4.64 -19.39
N LEU A 196 11.42 -4.21 -19.44
CA LEU A 196 10.80 -3.42 -18.39
C LEU A 196 10.19 -4.30 -17.29
N TRP A 197 10.24 -3.81 -16.06
CA TRP A 197 9.68 -4.48 -14.89
C TRP A 197 9.09 -3.48 -13.90
N ASN A 198 8.06 -3.89 -13.15
CA ASN A 198 7.62 -3.15 -11.97
C ASN A 198 8.36 -3.69 -10.75
N THR A 199 9.17 -2.85 -10.12
CA THR A 199 10.23 -3.30 -9.21
C THR A 199 10.30 -2.43 -7.95
N ALA A 200 10.31 -3.06 -6.79
CA ALA A 200 10.70 -2.41 -5.53
C ALA A 200 12.20 -2.59 -5.29
N VAL A 201 12.93 -1.48 -5.23
CA VAL A 201 14.35 -1.43 -4.81
C VAL A 201 14.43 -1.19 -3.31
N ILE A 202 15.26 -1.96 -2.62
CA ILE A 202 15.46 -1.86 -1.16
C ILE A 202 16.80 -1.18 -0.91
N ILE A 203 16.76 0.05 -0.40
CA ILE A 203 17.93 0.86 -0.08
C ILE A 203 18.18 0.75 1.43
N GLY A 204 19.36 0.28 1.80
CA GLY A 204 19.79 0.15 3.19
C GLY A 204 20.07 1.50 3.84
N ASN A 205 20.12 1.52 5.18
CA ASN A 205 20.33 2.71 6.00
C ASN A 205 21.71 3.37 5.82
N HIS A 206 22.66 2.70 5.17
CA HIS A 206 23.96 3.27 4.77
C HIS A 206 23.97 3.73 3.30
N GLY A 207 22.83 3.73 2.63
CA GLY A 207 22.71 4.05 1.20
C GLY A 207 23.13 2.91 0.26
N ASN A 208 23.45 1.71 0.72
CA ASN A 208 23.71 0.57 -0.17
C ASN A 208 22.40 -0.01 -0.72
N ILE A 209 22.39 -0.54 -1.95
CA ILE A 209 21.26 -1.33 -2.45
C ILE A 209 21.34 -2.72 -1.81
N ILE A 210 20.34 -3.10 -1.01
CA ILE A 210 20.24 -4.44 -0.42
C ILE A 210 19.79 -5.44 -1.50
N GLY A 211 18.86 -5.03 -2.36
CA GLY A 211 18.36 -5.86 -3.45
C GLY A 211 17.11 -5.27 -4.10
N LYS A 212 16.42 -6.12 -4.86
CA LYS A 212 15.17 -5.76 -5.58
C LYS A 212 14.15 -6.89 -5.55
N HIS A 213 12.88 -6.55 -5.70
CA HIS A 213 11.77 -7.48 -5.90
C HIS A 213 10.87 -7.01 -7.04
N ARG A 214 10.53 -7.89 -7.98
CA ARG A 214 9.64 -7.62 -9.13
C ARG A 214 8.22 -8.10 -8.86
N LYS A 215 7.24 -7.33 -9.32
CA LYS A 215 5.81 -7.59 -9.13
C LYS A 215 5.41 -8.99 -9.64
N ASN A 216 5.03 -9.88 -8.73
CA ASN A 216 4.69 -11.28 -9.07
C ASN A 216 3.38 -11.39 -9.86
N HIS A 217 2.38 -10.58 -9.56
CA HIS A 217 1.05 -10.65 -10.17
C HIS A 217 0.73 -9.38 -10.95
N ILE A 218 0.59 -9.51 -12.27
CA ILE A 218 0.38 -8.37 -13.17
C ILE A 218 -1.10 -8.27 -13.54
N PRO A 219 -1.77 -7.13 -13.26
CA PRO A 219 -3.15 -6.94 -13.65
C PRO A 219 -3.31 -6.78 -15.15
N ARG A 220 -4.50 -7.15 -15.62
CA ARG A 220 -4.98 -6.98 -17.00
C ARG A 220 -6.39 -6.41 -17.05
N VAL A 221 -6.82 -5.73 -15.97
CA VAL A 221 -8.23 -5.41 -15.69
C VAL A 221 -8.47 -3.91 -15.90
N GLY A 222 -9.42 -3.56 -16.77
CA GLY A 222 -9.85 -2.18 -16.99
C GLY A 222 -8.71 -1.27 -17.46
N ASP A 223 -8.49 -0.18 -16.72
CA ASP A 223 -7.40 0.78 -16.98
C ASP A 223 -6.01 0.30 -16.50
N PHE A 224 -5.96 -0.78 -15.70
CA PHE A 224 -4.71 -1.39 -15.25
C PHE A 224 -4.12 -2.32 -16.31
N ASN A 225 -3.77 -1.76 -17.47
CA ASN A 225 -3.20 -2.46 -18.63
C ASN A 225 -1.70 -2.72 -18.49
N GLU A 226 -1.26 -3.04 -17.27
CA GLU A 226 0.14 -3.17 -16.89
C GLU A 226 0.88 -4.27 -17.68
N SER A 227 0.19 -5.36 -18.03
CA SER A 227 0.78 -6.44 -18.84
C SER A 227 1.20 -6.01 -20.25
N THR A 228 0.78 -4.82 -20.69
CA THR A 228 1.28 -4.22 -21.94
C THR A 228 2.74 -3.80 -21.78
N TYR A 229 3.18 -3.47 -20.57
CA TYR A 229 4.47 -2.85 -20.27
C TYR A 229 5.50 -3.83 -19.72
N TYR A 230 5.10 -4.77 -18.87
CA TYR A 230 6.01 -5.72 -18.20
C TYR A 230 5.34 -7.07 -17.90
N MET A 231 6.18 -8.07 -17.66
CA MET A 231 5.78 -9.46 -17.40
C MET A 231 5.77 -9.79 -15.91
N GLU A 232 5.19 -10.94 -15.55
CA GLU A 232 5.20 -11.49 -14.20
C GLU A 232 6.63 -11.62 -13.63
N GLY A 233 6.83 -11.15 -12.40
CA GLY A 233 8.13 -11.10 -11.75
C GLY A 233 8.80 -12.47 -11.61
N ASN A 234 10.13 -12.48 -11.77
CA ASN A 234 10.97 -13.68 -11.69
C ASN A 234 11.88 -13.71 -10.44
N THR A 235 11.63 -12.84 -9.46
CA THR A 235 12.45 -12.72 -8.24
C THR A 235 11.97 -13.57 -7.07
N GLY A 236 10.86 -14.31 -7.24
CA GLY A 236 10.24 -15.08 -6.15
C GLY A 236 9.62 -14.18 -5.08
N HIS A 237 9.80 -14.54 -3.80
CA HIS A 237 9.22 -13.84 -2.65
C HIS A 237 10.31 -13.45 -1.65
N PRO A 238 11.30 -12.62 -2.04
CA PRO A 238 12.45 -12.32 -1.20
C PRO A 238 12.03 -11.58 0.07
N VAL A 239 12.69 -11.92 1.17
CA VAL A 239 12.63 -11.19 2.44
C VAL A 239 14.01 -10.59 2.67
N PHE A 240 14.06 -9.30 2.92
CA PHE A 240 15.27 -8.52 3.10
C PHE A 240 15.50 -8.33 4.59
N GLU A 241 16.60 -8.88 5.10
CA GLU A 241 17.02 -8.65 6.47
C GLU A 241 17.75 -7.30 6.56
N THR A 242 17.22 -6.41 7.37
CA THR A 242 17.76 -5.06 7.58
C THR A 242 18.18 -4.87 9.04
N ALA A 243 18.82 -3.75 9.35
CA ALA A 243 19.11 -3.36 10.74
C ALA A 243 17.84 -3.23 11.61
N TYR A 244 16.66 -3.11 10.99
CA TYR A 244 15.39 -2.77 11.65
C TYR A 244 14.33 -3.86 11.53
N GLY A 245 14.71 -5.05 11.06
CA GLY A 245 13.81 -6.21 10.92
C GLY A 245 13.78 -6.80 9.51
N LYS A 246 13.02 -7.87 9.37
CA LYS A 246 12.85 -8.61 8.10
C LYS A 246 11.67 -8.03 7.32
N ILE A 247 11.94 -7.39 6.19
CA ILE A 247 10.93 -6.73 5.38
C ILE A 247 10.70 -7.46 4.06
N ALA A 248 9.48 -7.39 3.54
CA ALA A 248 9.18 -7.81 2.17
C ALA A 248 8.25 -6.79 1.50
N VAL A 249 8.05 -6.93 0.19
CA VAL A 249 7.20 -6.02 -0.59
C VAL A 249 6.24 -6.84 -1.43
N ASN A 250 4.94 -6.76 -1.16
CA ASN A 250 3.90 -7.29 -2.03
C ASN A 250 3.38 -6.17 -2.92
N ILE A 251 3.81 -6.11 -4.19
CA ILE A 251 3.52 -4.96 -5.04
C ILE A 251 2.08 -5.00 -5.57
N CYS A 252 1.29 -3.98 -5.22
CA CYS A 252 -0.01 -3.64 -5.77
C CYS A 252 -0.99 -4.80 -5.96
N TYR A 253 -1.18 -5.30 -7.18
CA TYR A 253 -2.16 -6.33 -7.53
C TYR A 253 -1.88 -7.68 -6.87
N GLY A 254 -0.64 -7.89 -6.39
CA GLY A 254 -0.34 -9.00 -5.50
C GLY A 254 -1.13 -8.97 -4.18
N ARG A 255 -1.80 -7.86 -3.83
CA ARG A 255 -2.71 -7.77 -2.68
C ARG A 255 -3.89 -8.74 -2.77
N HIS A 256 -4.36 -9.03 -3.97
CA HIS A 256 -5.51 -9.91 -4.21
C HIS A 256 -5.17 -11.40 -4.09
N HIS A 257 -3.90 -11.74 -3.86
CA HIS A 257 -3.41 -13.12 -3.92
C HIS A 257 -2.94 -13.57 -2.53
N PRO A 258 -3.79 -14.25 -1.74
CA PRO A 258 -3.42 -14.77 -0.41
C PRO A 258 -2.13 -15.61 -0.41
N LEU A 259 -1.87 -16.36 -1.48
CA LEU A 259 -0.65 -17.16 -1.62
C LEU A 259 0.62 -16.29 -1.74
N ASN A 260 0.54 -15.12 -2.37
CA ASN A 260 1.66 -14.19 -2.47
C ASN A 260 2.04 -13.63 -1.08
N TRP A 261 1.03 -13.24 -0.30
CA TRP A 261 1.20 -12.84 1.11
C TRP A 261 1.79 -13.97 1.96
N LEU A 262 1.27 -15.18 1.78
CA LEU A 262 1.71 -16.38 2.50
C LEU A 262 3.19 -16.67 2.24
N ALA A 263 3.63 -16.60 0.99
CA ALA A 263 5.00 -16.90 0.61
C ALA A 263 6.03 -15.96 1.30
N PHE A 264 5.73 -14.66 1.44
CA PHE A 264 6.57 -13.76 2.24
C PHE A 264 6.58 -14.13 3.73
N GLY A 265 5.42 -14.53 4.28
CA GLY A 265 5.33 -15.03 5.65
C GLY A 265 6.13 -16.33 5.86
N LEU A 266 6.13 -17.23 4.87
CA LEU A 266 6.90 -18.48 4.89
C LEU A 266 8.42 -18.21 4.89
N ASN A 267 8.84 -17.18 4.16
CA ASN A 267 10.22 -16.71 4.13
C ASN A 267 10.61 -15.85 5.35
N GLY A 268 9.71 -15.67 6.32
CA GLY A 268 10.03 -15.09 7.63
C GLY A 268 9.95 -13.57 7.71
N ALA A 269 9.13 -12.92 6.89
CA ALA A 269 8.89 -11.48 7.00
C ALA A 269 8.28 -11.09 8.37
N ASP A 270 8.79 -10.01 8.96
CA ASP A 270 8.23 -9.32 10.13
C ASP A 270 7.25 -8.20 9.69
N ILE A 271 7.55 -7.53 8.57
CA ILE A 271 6.72 -6.48 7.96
C ILE A 271 6.64 -6.71 6.45
N VAL A 272 5.43 -6.63 5.87
CA VAL A 272 5.25 -6.61 4.41
C VAL A 272 4.60 -5.32 3.95
N PHE A 273 5.28 -4.62 3.06
CA PHE A 273 4.78 -3.38 2.46
C PHE A 273 3.96 -3.70 1.20
N ASN A 274 2.87 -2.99 1.00
CA ASN A 274 2.01 -3.10 -0.19
C ASN A 274 1.86 -1.75 -0.88
N PRO A 275 2.90 -1.30 -1.62
CA PRO A 275 2.81 -0.13 -2.46
C PRO A 275 1.86 -0.39 -3.62
N SER A 276 0.86 0.47 -3.77
CA SER A 276 -0.22 0.32 -4.74
C SER A 276 -0.52 1.65 -5.44
N ALA A 277 -1.09 1.54 -6.64
CA ALA A 277 -1.89 2.57 -7.27
C ALA A 277 -3.20 1.93 -7.72
N THR A 278 -4.32 2.29 -7.11
CA THR A 278 -5.64 1.72 -7.43
C THR A 278 -6.75 2.75 -7.26
N VAL A 279 -7.80 2.62 -8.08
CA VAL A 279 -8.90 3.58 -8.17
C VAL A 279 -10.25 2.87 -8.11
N GLY A 280 -11.30 3.67 -7.89
CA GLY A 280 -12.67 3.28 -8.21
C GLY A 280 -13.41 2.50 -7.12
N GLU A 281 -14.73 2.52 -7.26
CA GLU A 281 -15.70 2.03 -6.28
C GLU A 281 -15.66 0.51 -6.08
N LEU A 282 -15.19 -0.26 -7.07
CA LEU A 282 -15.01 -1.70 -6.91
C LEU A 282 -13.75 -2.04 -6.12
N SER A 283 -12.69 -1.25 -6.24
CA SER A 283 -11.43 -1.53 -5.56
C SER A 283 -11.45 -1.11 -4.09
N GLU A 284 -12.04 0.04 -3.78
CA GLU A 284 -11.95 0.63 -2.43
C GLU A 284 -12.56 -0.24 -1.32
N PRO A 285 -13.71 -0.92 -1.51
CA PRO A 285 -14.27 -1.82 -0.50
C PRO A 285 -13.35 -2.99 -0.12
N MET A 286 -12.42 -3.39 -1.00
CA MET A 286 -11.45 -4.46 -0.72
C MET A 286 -10.24 -3.94 0.09
N TRP A 287 -9.93 -2.64 0.01
CA TRP A 287 -8.76 -2.03 0.61
C TRP A 287 -8.60 -2.27 2.12
N PRO A 288 -9.64 -2.10 2.97
CA PRO A 288 -9.52 -2.37 4.41
C PRO A 288 -9.56 -3.86 4.76
N ILE A 289 -9.75 -4.76 3.77
CA ILE A 289 -9.96 -6.20 3.97
C ILE A 289 -8.68 -6.98 3.68
N GLU A 290 -8.11 -6.83 2.48
CA GLU A 290 -7.11 -7.77 1.96
C GLU A 290 -5.79 -7.73 2.73
N ALA A 291 -5.23 -6.53 2.90
CA ALA A 291 -3.98 -6.33 3.63
C ALA A 291 -4.12 -6.64 5.13
N ARG A 292 -5.28 -6.32 5.72
CA ARG A 292 -5.59 -6.65 7.11
C ARG A 292 -5.73 -8.16 7.31
N ASN A 293 -6.39 -8.85 6.38
CA ASN A 293 -6.48 -10.30 6.39
C ASN A 293 -5.09 -10.93 6.27
N ALA A 294 -4.23 -10.41 5.39
CA ALA A 294 -2.85 -10.88 5.26
C ALA A 294 -2.10 -10.77 6.59
N ALA A 295 -2.16 -9.60 7.27
CA ALA A 295 -1.51 -9.36 8.56
C ALA A 295 -1.92 -10.43 9.60
N ILE A 296 -3.22 -10.71 9.69
CA ILE A 296 -3.80 -11.71 10.59
C ILE A 296 -3.32 -13.12 10.23
N ALA A 297 -3.55 -13.55 8.99
CA ALA A 297 -3.32 -14.93 8.54
C ALA A 297 -1.84 -15.35 8.63
N ASN A 298 -0.92 -14.39 8.48
CA ASN A 298 0.51 -14.64 8.49
C ASN A 298 1.22 -14.20 9.78
N SER A 299 0.51 -13.53 10.69
CA SER A 299 1.01 -13.05 11.97
C SER A 299 2.28 -12.20 11.82
N TYR A 300 2.17 -11.17 10.97
CA TYR A 300 3.16 -10.12 10.71
C TYR A 300 2.48 -8.77 10.50
N PHE A 301 3.25 -7.68 10.43
CA PHE A 301 2.70 -6.36 10.12
C PHE A 301 2.56 -6.15 8.60
N VAL A 302 1.58 -5.34 8.19
CA VAL A 302 1.40 -4.93 6.80
C VAL A 302 1.26 -3.41 6.70
N GLY A 303 2.04 -2.79 5.80
CA GLY A 303 1.93 -1.36 5.48
C GLY A 303 1.33 -1.15 4.10
N SER A 304 0.07 -0.73 4.03
CA SER A 304 -0.68 -0.54 2.78
C SER A 304 -0.58 0.91 2.32
N ILE A 305 -0.14 1.14 1.08
CA ILE A 305 0.07 2.48 0.53
C ILE A 305 -0.67 2.59 -0.78
N ASN A 306 -1.54 3.57 -0.92
CA ASN A 306 -2.13 3.91 -2.21
C ASN A 306 -1.77 5.34 -2.60
N ARG A 307 -1.66 5.57 -3.90
CA ARG A 307 -1.58 6.89 -4.51
C ARG A 307 -2.81 7.75 -4.16
N VAL A 308 -2.67 9.07 -4.28
CA VAL A 308 -3.78 10.04 -4.15
C VAL A 308 -3.94 10.92 -5.39
N GLY A 309 -5.14 11.46 -5.57
CA GLY A 309 -5.46 12.43 -6.60
C GLY A 309 -5.99 11.81 -7.89
N THR A 310 -6.19 12.65 -8.91
CA THR A 310 -6.65 12.22 -10.24
C THR A 310 -5.66 12.70 -11.28
N GLU A 311 -5.21 11.79 -12.14
CA GLU A 311 -4.25 12.08 -13.20
C GLU A 311 -4.98 12.13 -14.55
N VAL A 312 -4.69 13.15 -15.36
CA VAL A 312 -5.28 13.35 -16.69
C VAL A 312 -4.18 13.26 -17.74
N PHE A 313 -4.41 12.54 -18.83
CA PHE A 313 -3.43 12.26 -19.88
C PHE A 313 -3.71 13.04 -21.18
N PRO A 314 -2.68 13.27 -22.02
CA PRO A 314 -2.84 14.12 -23.22
C PRO A 314 -3.79 13.52 -24.27
N ASN A 315 -3.77 12.20 -24.42
CA ASN A 315 -4.57 11.47 -25.39
C ASN A 315 -5.65 10.66 -24.66
N PRO A 316 -6.92 10.73 -25.12
CA PRO A 316 -7.98 9.90 -24.56
C PRO A 316 -7.74 8.40 -24.77
N PHE A 317 -8.22 7.58 -23.83
CA PHE A 317 -8.15 6.12 -23.87
C PHE A 317 -9.50 5.50 -23.45
N THR A 318 -9.61 4.18 -23.58
CA THR A 318 -10.82 3.43 -23.22
C THR A 318 -10.52 2.35 -22.17
N SER A 319 -11.43 2.21 -21.20
CA SER A 319 -11.30 1.27 -20.07
C SER A 319 -11.73 -0.16 -20.37
N GLY A 320 -12.19 -0.45 -21.60
CA GLY A 320 -12.64 -1.80 -21.99
C GLY A 320 -14.02 -2.20 -21.44
N ASP A 321 -14.82 -1.24 -20.97
CA ASP A 321 -16.16 -1.45 -20.38
C ASP A 321 -17.32 -1.00 -21.30
N GLY A 322 -17.00 -0.64 -22.55
CA GLY A 322 -17.97 -0.16 -23.54
C GLY A 322 -18.39 1.31 -23.39
N LYS A 323 -17.83 2.06 -22.43
CA LYS A 323 -18.07 3.50 -22.29
C LYS A 323 -17.25 4.33 -23.28
N PRO A 324 -17.59 5.62 -23.50
CA PRO A 324 -16.79 6.52 -24.32
C PRO A 324 -15.35 6.64 -23.83
N GLN A 325 -14.46 7.03 -24.75
CA GLN A 325 -13.09 7.39 -24.37
C GLN A 325 -13.08 8.59 -23.42
N HIS A 326 -12.08 8.64 -22.56
CA HIS A 326 -11.87 9.70 -21.58
C HIS A 326 -10.36 9.92 -21.37
N ALA A 327 -9.99 10.96 -20.64
CA ALA A 327 -8.58 11.33 -20.45
C ALA A 327 -8.11 11.20 -19.00
N ASP A 328 -9.00 11.02 -18.03
CA ASP A 328 -8.66 10.88 -16.61
C ASP A 328 -8.58 9.41 -16.17
N PHE A 329 -7.56 9.05 -15.39
CA PHE A 329 -7.41 7.67 -14.89
C PHE A 329 -8.52 7.26 -13.91
N GLY A 330 -9.18 8.25 -13.29
CA GLY A 330 -9.98 8.08 -12.09
C GLY A 330 -9.25 8.56 -10.83
N HIS A 331 -9.94 8.52 -9.70
CA HIS A 331 -9.45 9.02 -8.42
C HIS A 331 -8.73 7.91 -7.63
N PHE A 332 -7.43 8.09 -7.41
CA PHE A 332 -6.67 7.32 -6.44
C PHE A 332 -7.05 7.78 -5.03
N TYR A 333 -7.55 6.85 -4.23
CA TYR A 333 -8.26 7.15 -2.98
C TYR A 333 -7.36 7.09 -1.72
N GLY A 334 -6.03 7.05 -1.86
CA GLY A 334 -5.11 7.07 -0.72
C GLY A 334 -5.47 6.04 0.34
N SER A 335 -5.86 6.52 1.52
CA SER A 335 -6.29 5.64 2.63
C SER A 335 -5.19 4.69 3.09
N SER A 336 -3.94 5.12 2.98
CA SER A 336 -2.79 4.35 3.45
C SER A 336 -2.90 4.10 4.96
N HIS A 337 -2.59 2.88 5.40
CA HIS A 337 -2.75 2.44 6.78
C HIS A 337 -1.81 1.28 7.13
N PHE A 338 -1.61 1.05 8.41
CA PHE A 338 -0.93 -0.14 8.93
C PHE A 338 -1.92 -1.15 9.51
N SER A 339 -1.67 -2.43 9.25
CA SER A 339 -2.37 -3.56 9.88
C SER A 339 -1.40 -4.40 10.70
N ALA A 340 -1.81 -4.82 11.88
CA ALA A 340 -1.02 -5.58 12.83
C ALA A 340 -1.46 -7.05 12.90
N PRO A 341 -0.58 -7.96 13.36
CA PRO A 341 -0.86 -9.39 13.47
C PRO A 341 -1.99 -9.74 14.46
N ASP A 342 -2.35 -8.84 15.37
CA ASP A 342 -3.44 -9.03 16.34
C ASP A 342 -4.80 -8.52 15.83
N ALA A 343 -4.91 -8.29 14.51
CA ALA A 343 -6.06 -7.72 13.82
C ALA A 343 -6.32 -6.23 14.09
N SER A 344 -5.51 -5.55 14.91
CA SER A 344 -5.60 -4.10 15.04
C SER A 344 -5.03 -3.39 13.80
N CYS A 345 -5.50 -2.18 13.50
CA CYS A 345 -4.97 -1.34 12.43
C CYS A 345 -5.04 0.15 12.81
N THR A 346 -4.25 0.97 12.12
CA THR A 346 -4.35 2.42 12.23
C THR A 346 -5.61 2.92 11.53
N PRO A 347 -6.14 4.09 11.92
CA PRO A 347 -6.89 4.93 11.00
C PRO A 347 -6.12 5.12 9.69
N SER A 348 -6.85 5.26 8.59
CA SER A 348 -6.26 5.56 7.28
C SER A 348 -5.91 7.06 7.17
N LEU A 349 -4.85 7.37 6.42
CA LEU A 349 -4.62 8.71 5.91
C LEU A 349 -5.79 9.21 5.06
N ALA A 350 -5.80 10.51 4.77
CA ALA A 350 -6.79 11.12 3.89
C ALA A 350 -6.90 10.43 2.51
N ARG A 351 -8.07 10.51 1.89
CA ARG A 351 -8.30 9.92 0.56
C ARG A 351 -7.72 10.72 -0.60
N HIS A 352 -7.54 12.01 -0.39
CA HIS A 352 -7.28 12.96 -1.47
C HIS A 352 -6.06 13.86 -1.22
N LYS A 353 -5.48 13.83 -0.01
CA LYS A 353 -4.29 14.61 0.37
C LYS A 353 -3.03 13.77 0.37
N ASP A 354 -1.92 14.40 -0.01
CA ASP A 354 -0.59 13.86 0.22
C ASP A 354 -0.39 13.65 1.74
N GLY A 355 0.41 12.66 2.16
CA GLY A 355 0.55 12.38 3.58
C GLY A 355 1.61 11.38 3.98
N LEU A 356 1.99 11.47 5.26
CA LEU A 356 2.94 10.63 5.95
C LEU A 356 2.27 9.98 7.17
N LEU A 357 2.23 8.64 7.18
CA LEU A 357 1.79 7.85 8.32
C LEU A 357 3.00 7.21 8.99
N ILE A 358 3.19 7.46 10.29
CA ILE A 358 4.27 6.90 11.09
C ILE A 358 3.70 5.88 12.08
N SER A 359 4.38 4.77 12.30
CA SER A 359 4.01 3.87 13.39
C SER A 359 5.20 3.23 14.09
N ASP A 360 5.17 3.25 15.42
CA ASP A 360 6.04 2.40 16.23
C ASP A 360 5.45 1.00 16.28
N MET A 361 6.27 -0.02 16.03
CA MET A 361 5.86 -1.43 16.03
C MET A 361 6.83 -2.24 16.87
N ASP A 362 6.34 -2.94 17.88
CA ASP A 362 7.12 -4.01 18.52
C ASP A 362 7.05 -5.29 17.69
N LEU A 363 8.16 -5.65 17.03
CA LEU A 363 8.23 -6.84 16.19
C LEU A 363 8.09 -8.16 16.99
N ASN A 364 8.21 -8.12 18.32
CA ASN A 364 7.92 -9.29 19.15
C ASN A 364 6.44 -9.70 19.08
N LEU A 365 5.53 -8.77 18.74
CA LEU A 365 4.11 -9.06 18.56
C LEU A 365 3.90 -10.18 17.51
N CYS A 366 4.70 -10.19 16.44
CA CYS A 366 4.61 -11.23 15.41
C CYS A 366 4.79 -12.65 15.99
N ARG A 367 5.76 -12.83 16.89
CA ARG A 367 5.98 -14.14 17.55
C ARG A 367 4.87 -14.45 18.54
N GLN A 368 4.50 -13.50 19.38
CA GLN A 368 3.45 -13.69 20.39
C GLN A 368 2.12 -14.15 19.76
N LEU A 369 1.76 -13.57 18.61
CA LEU A 369 0.54 -13.93 17.90
C LEU A 369 0.66 -15.29 17.18
N LYS A 370 1.85 -15.64 16.66
CA LYS A 370 2.12 -16.99 16.13
C LYS A 370 1.92 -18.06 17.20
N ASP A 371 2.41 -17.82 18.41
CA ASP A 371 2.30 -18.76 19.53
C ASP A 371 0.87 -18.83 20.08
N LYS A 372 0.20 -17.68 20.21
CA LYS A 372 -1.15 -17.57 20.78
C LYS A 372 -2.22 -18.21 19.89
N TRP A 373 -2.16 -17.98 18.58
CA TRP A 373 -3.17 -18.47 17.63
C TRP A 373 -2.78 -19.77 16.95
N GLY A 374 -1.49 -20.05 16.83
CA GLY A 374 -0.99 -21.29 16.24
C GLY A 374 -1.24 -21.43 14.73
N PHE A 375 -1.59 -20.35 14.00
CA PHE A 375 -1.92 -20.44 12.56
C PHE A 375 -0.81 -21.10 11.74
N ARG A 376 0.46 -20.77 12.02
CA ARG A 376 1.61 -21.37 11.33
C ARG A 376 1.81 -22.84 11.70
N MET A 377 1.49 -23.22 12.94
CA MET A 377 1.58 -24.58 13.46
C MET A 377 0.50 -25.49 12.86
N THR A 378 -0.70 -24.95 12.62
CA THR A 378 -1.87 -25.70 12.12
C THR A 378 -2.09 -25.59 10.61
N ALA A 379 -1.16 -24.97 9.89
CA ALA A 379 -1.35 -24.61 8.49
C ALA A 379 -1.35 -25.79 7.50
N ARG A 380 -0.84 -26.98 7.88
CA ARG A 380 -0.82 -28.20 7.04
C ARG A 380 -0.28 -27.96 5.62
N TYR A 381 0.85 -27.24 5.51
CA TYR A 381 1.40 -26.81 4.22
C TYR A 381 1.71 -27.97 3.28
N ASP A 382 2.05 -29.15 3.80
CA ASP A 382 2.24 -30.40 3.05
C ASP A 382 0.98 -30.79 2.25
N VAL A 383 -0.19 -30.73 2.88
CA VAL A 383 -1.48 -31.06 2.24
C VAL A 383 -1.80 -30.07 1.14
N TYR A 384 -1.54 -28.78 1.36
CA TYR A 384 -1.76 -27.74 0.35
C TYR A 384 -0.75 -27.82 -0.79
N ALA A 385 0.51 -28.19 -0.51
CA ALA A 385 1.51 -28.41 -1.54
C ALA A 385 1.09 -29.56 -2.48
N ASP A 386 0.67 -30.70 -1.93
CA ASP A 386 0.16 -31.84 -2.71
C ASP A 386 -1.11 -31.49 -3.48
N LEU A 387 -2.01 -30.71 -2.89
CA LEU A 387 -3.21 -30.22 -3.57
C LEU A 387 -2.86 -29.34 -4.77
N LEU A 388 -2.00 -28.33 -4.59
CA LEU A 388 -1.59 -27.42 -5.65
C LEU A 388 -0.80 -28.15 -6.75
N ALA A 389 0.08 -29.08 -6.37
CA ALA A 389 0.85 -29.89 -7.31
C ALA A 389 -0.05 -30.79 -8.18
N ARG A 390 -1.18 -31.26 -7.65
CA ARG A 390 -2.21 -31.96 -8.45
C ARG A 390 -3.03 -30.99 -9.30
N TYR A 391 -3.46 -29.86 -8.74
CA TYR A 391 -4.30 -28.86 -9.41
C TYR A 391 -3.68 -28.32 -10.71
N VAL A 392 -2.36 -28.11 -10.74
CA VAL A 392 -1.68 -27.56 -11.93
C VAL A 392 -1.47 -28.56 -13.06
N LYS A 393 -1.83 -29.83 -12.89
CA LYS A 393 -1.73 -30.84 -13.95
C LYS A 393 -2.91 -30.74 -14.92
N GLN A 394 -2.68 -31.06 -16.18
CA GLN A 394 -3.70 -30.99 -17.24
C GLN A 394 -4.86 -31.98 -17.03
N ASP A 395 -4.59 -33.10 -16.36
CA ASP A 395 -5.53 -34.17 -16.06
C ASP A 395 -6.20 -34.01 -14.68
N PHE A 396 -6.10 -32.83 -14.05
CA PHE A 396 -6.72 -32.59 -12.76
C PHE A 396 -8.25 -32.69 -12.85
N GLU A 397 -8.81 -33.64 -12.11
CA GLU A 397 -10.24 -33.72 -11.85
C GLU A 397 -10.56 -33.06 -10.50
N PRO A 398 -11.45 -32.05 -10.47
CA PRO A 398 -11.92 -31.47 -9.21
C PRO A 398 -12.55 -32.53 -8.31
N GLN A 399 -12.28 -32.46 -7.01
CA GLN A 399 -12.88 -33.35 -6.02
C GLN A 399 -14.34 -32.97 -5.76
N VAL A 400 -15.22 -33.31 -6.71
CA VAL A 400 -16.68 -33.06 -6.65
C VAL A 400 -17.39 -34.39 -6.38
N ILE A 401 -18.17 -34.44 -5.30
CA ILE A 401 -18.99 -35.60 -4.96
C ILE A 401 -20.42 -35.29 -5.42
N SER A 402 -20.85 -35.94 -6.50
CA SER A 402 -22.20 -35.75 -7.04
C SER A 402 -23.21 -36.68 -6.36
N ASP A 403 -24.39 -36.16 -6.07
CA ASP A 403 -25.54 -36.98 -5.71
C ASP A 403 -25.92 -37.88 -6.92
N PRO A 404 -25.93 -39.21 -6.76
CA PRO A 404 -26.24 -40.15 -7.85
C PRO A 404 -27.66 -40.00 -8.41
N LEU A 405 -28.55 -39.25 -7.78
CA LEU A 405 -29.91 -38.96 -8.26
C LEU A 405 -30.02 -37.68 -9.10
N LEU A 406 -29.04 -36.76 -9.07
CA LEU A 406 -29.10 -35.49 -9.80
C LEU A 406 -29.10 -35.64 -11.33
N HIS A 407 -28.66 -36.79 -11.83
CA HIS A 407 -28.66 -37.10 -13.27
C HIS A 407 -29.65 -38.23 -13.63
N LYS A 408 -30.50 -38.65 -12.69
CA LYS A 408 -31.59 -39.61 -12.95
C LYS A 408 -32.93 -38.89 -13.15
N SER A 409 -33.02 -38.06 -14.18
CA SER A 409 -34.30 -37.64 -14.77
C SER A 409 -34.13 -36.80 -16.05
N ALA A 410 -34.08 -37.50 -17.19
CA ALA A 410 -35.05 -37.32 -18.26
C ALA A 410 -35.50 -38.72 -18.71
#